data_AF-A0A368PJG5-F1
#
_entry.id   AF-A0A368PJG5-F1
#
_cell.length_a   1.000
_cell.length_b   1.000
_cell.length_c   1.000
_cell.angle_alpha   90.00
_cell.angle_beta   90.00
_cell.angle_gamma   90.00
#
_symmetry.space_group_name_H-M   'P 1'
#
loop_
_entity.id
_entity.type
_entity.pdbx_description
1 polymer ?
#
loop_
_entity_poly.entity_id
_entity_poly.type
_entity_poly.pdbx_seq_one_letter_code
_entity_poly.pdbx_strand_id
1 'polypeptide(L)'
;MAVRQAAAAAAAAILVAIAAEAASVAAGAKVPAMYVFGDSTADVGNNDYLPWSIARADFPHNGVDFPGGKPTGRFSNGLIGVDFIAIAMGFSRSPPPYLSLLANAANSSSEMTRNMTMAAAAAYATGANFASGGSGLLDSTGSTISMTQQIEYFSDLKDQMSTRLSAGRVSALLSKSIFLISAGANDAFDFFLQNRSPDSTAIQQFSEAMISTYDSHVKTLYNLGARKFVVINVPLIGCCPYLRSQNPTGECVEPLNQLAKSLNDGIRDLFSNLSSEMHGMKYSIASAYELVSSLIKKPHAAVFLQR
;
A
#
# COMPACT_ATOMS: atom_id res chain seq x y z
N MET A 1 0.46 -45.21 -0.09
CA MET A 1 0.05 -44.52 -1.34
C MET A 1 -1.32 -43.85 -1.20
N ALA A 2 -2.36 -44.59 -0.77
CA ALA A 2 -3.72 -44.06 -0.58
C ALA A 2 -3.85 -42.86 0.38
N VAL A 3 -3.11 -42.85 1.51
CA VAL A 3 -3.16 -41.75 2.49
C VAL A 3 -2.66 -40.41 1.92
N ARG A 4 -1.65 -40.45 1.02
CA ARG A 4 -1.13 -39.24 0.35
C ARG A 4 -2.10 -38.69 -0.70
N GLN A 5 -2.81 -39.56 -1.41
CA GLN A 5 -3.85 -39.16 -2.36
C GLN A 5 -5.06 -38.55 -1.64
N ALA A 6 -5.47 -39.11 -0.50
CA ALA A 6 -6.54 -38.57 0.32
C ALA A 6 -6.21 -37.17 0.88
N ALA A 7 -4.97 -36.95 1.34
CA ALA A 7 -4.52 -35.65 1.82
C ALA A 7 -4.47 -34.58 0.70
N ALA A 8 -4.01 -34.95 -0.50
CA ALA A 8 -4.00 -34.05 -1.66
C ALA A 8 -5.43 -33.68 -2.13
N ALA A 9 -6.33 -34.65 -2.14
CA ALA A 9 -7.74 -34.43 -2.48
C ALA A 9 -8.44 -33.53 -1.45
N ALA A 10 -8.16 -33.72 -0.16
CA ALA A 10 -8.69 -32.86 0.90
C ALA A 10 -8.18 -31.41 0.80
N ALA A 11 -6.89 -31.22 0.50
CA ALA A 11 -6.32 -29.88 0.28
C ALA A 11 -6.94 -29.19 -0.95
N ALA A 12 -7.16 -29.92 -2.04
CA ALA A 12 -7.84 -29.40 -3.23
C ALA A 12 -9.31 -29.04 -2.94
N ALA A 13 -10.03 -29.87 -2.18
CA ALA A 13 -11.41 -29.60 -1.79
C ALA A 13 -11.53 -28.36 -0.88
N ILE A 14 -10.60 -28.19 0.07
CA ILE A 14 -10.52 -27.00 0.92
C ILE A 14 -10.23 -25.75 0.07
N LEU A 15 -9.32 -25.84 -0.91
CA LEU A 15 -9.05 -24.75 -1.84
C LEU A 15 -10.28 -24.37 -2.67
N VAL A 16 -11.05 -25.36 -3.14
CA VAL A 16 -12.29 -25.13 -3.88
C VAL A 16 -13.37 -24.50 -2.99
N ALA A 17 -13.51 -24.95 -1.76
CA ALA A 17 -14.47 -24.40 -0.80
C ALA A 17 -14.13 -22.95 -0.41
N ILE A 18 -12.86 -22.68 -0.11
CA ILE A 18 -12.39 -21.32 0.20
C ILE A 18 -12.50 -20.42 -1.03
N ALA A 19 -12.18 -20.92 -2.23
CA ALA A 19 -12.38 -20.15 -3.46
C ALA A 19 -13.87 -19.86 -3.73
N ALA A 20 -14.78 -20.77 -3.38
CA ALA A 20 -16.22 -20.57 -3.51
C ALA A 20 -16.77 -19.57 -2.48
N GLU A 21 -16.31 -19.64 -1.23
CA GLU A 21 -16.67 -18.67 -0.18
C GLU A 21 -16.08 -17.29 -0.48
N ALA A 22 -14.82 -17.22 -0.91
CA ALA A 22 -14.20 -15.99 -1.41
C ALA A 22 -14.94 -15.42 -2.63
N ALA A 23 -15.38 -16.27 -3.57
CA ALA A 23 -16.19 -15.84 -4.71
C ALA A 23 -17.57 -15.32 -4.28
N SER A 24 -18.15 -15.85 -3.20
CA SER A 24 -19.41 -15.34 -2.62
C SER A 24 -19.23 -13.98 -1.94
N VAL A 25 -18.09 -13.74 -1.28
CA VAL A 25 -17.71 -12.43 -0.73
C VAL A 25 -17.41 -11.43 -1.86
N ALA A 26 -16.89 -11.92 -3.00
CA ALA A 26 -16.62 -11.12 -4.20
C ALA A 26 -17.85 -10.87 -5.09
N ALA A 27 -19.05 -11.37 -4.75
CA ALA A 27 -20.25 -11.27 -5.58
C ALA A 27 -20.74 -9.82 -5.82
N GLY A 28 -20.15 -8.83 -5.15
CA GLY A 28 -20.35 -7.38 -5.38
C GLY A 28 -19.08 -6.58 -5.70
N ALA A 29 -17.92 -7.23 -5.81
CA ALA A 29 -16.65 -6.53 -6.02
C ALA A 29 -16.51 -6.07 -7.49
N LYS A 30 -16.15 -4.80 -7.68
CA LYS A 30 -15.94 -4.18 -9.00
C LYS A 30 -14.65 -4.62 -9.69
N VAL A 31 -13.70 -5.13 -8.90
CA VAL A 31 -12.41 -5.67 -9.33
C VAL A 31 -12.13 -6.94 -8.53
N PRO A 32 -11.37 -7.90 -9.07
CA PRO A 32 -11.27 -9.21 -8.42
C PRO A 32 -10.32 -9.22 -7.22
N ALA A 33 -9.32 -8.34 -7.17
CA ALA A 33 -8.45 -8.15 -6.01
C ALA A 33 -7.85 -6.73 -5.99
N MET A 34 -7.30 -6.36 -4.84
CA MET A 34 -6.52 -5.14 -4.65
C MET A 34 -5.14 -5.48 -4.05
N TYR A 35 -4.06 -5.00 -4.67
CA TYR A 35 -2.71 -5.11 -4.13
C TYR A 35 -2.20 -3.73 -3.75
N VAL A 36 -1.76 -3.57 -2.50
CA VAL A 36 -1.47 -2.24 -1.92
C VAL A 36 0.00 -2.13 -1.56
N PHE A 37 0.63 -1.02 -1.93
CA PHE A 37 2.03 -0.69 -1.69
C PHE A 37 2.12 0.73 -1.12
N GLY A 38 3.12 0.99 -0.29
CA GLY A 38 3.31 2.33 0.23
C GLY A 38 3.83 2.41 1.66
N ASP A 39 3.43 3.49 2.31
CA ASP A 39 3.89 3.86 3.64
C ASP A 39 2.79 3.72 4.72
N SER A 40 2.92 4.46 5.83
CA SER A 40 1.98 4.46 6.95
C SER A 40 0.55 4.87 6.56
N THR A 41 0.38 5.61 5.47
CA THR A 41 -0.94 5.99 4.95
C THR A 41 -1.71 4.84 4.29
N ALA A 42 -1.00 3.74 4.00
CA ALA A 42 -1.53 2.53 3.41
C ALA A 42 -1.28 1.27 4.27
N ASP A 43 -0.43 1.34 5.30
CA ASP A 43 -0.13 0.21 6.17
C ASP A 43 -1.33 -0.17 7.06
N VAL A 44 -1.62 -1.47 7.08
CA VAL A 44 -2.73 -2.08 7.80
C VAL A 44 -2.28 -3.11 8.83
N GLY A 45 -0.99 -3.11 9.16
CA GLY A 45 -0.38 -3.91 10.22
C GLY A 45 0.85 -4.72 9.80
N ASN A 46 1.52 -4.44 8.68
CA ASN A 46 2.76 -5.16 8.36
C ASN A 46 3.86 -4.87 9.38
N ASN A 47 3.95 -3.62 9.85
CA ASN A 47 4.98 -3.21 10.79
C ASN A 47 4.88 -3.92 12.15
N ASP A 48 3.72 -4.47 12.51
CA ASP A 48 3.52 -5.20 13.76
C ASP A 48 4.30 -6.53 13.80
N TYR A 49 4.63 -7.06 12.61
CA TYR A 49 5.37 -8.31 12.42
C TYR A 49 6.88 -8.11 12.30
N LEU A 50 7.36 -6.86 12.29
CA LEU A 50 8.79 -6.57 12.24
C LEU A 50 9.42 -6.69 13.63
N PRO A 51 10.57 -7.37 13.77
CA PRO A 51 11.17 -7.64 15.09
C PRO A 51 11.67 -6.38 15.81
N TRP A 52 12.04 -5.31 15.08
CA TRP A 52 12.67 -4.12 15.64
C TRP A 52 12.16 -2.79 15.04
N SER A 53 10.90 -2.75 14.56
CA SER A 53 10.37 -1.51 13.98
C SER A 53 9.93 -0.52 15.06
N ILE A 54 10.44 0.72 14.97
CA ILE A 54 9.95 1.86 15.76
C ILE A 54 8.70 2.50 15.14
N ALA A 55 8.42 2.23 13.86
CA ALA A 55 7.24 2.73 13.16
C ALA A 55 6.11 1.71 13.32
N ARG A 56 5.53 1.59 14.51
CA ARG A 56 4.35 0.74 14.77
C ARG A 56 3.14 1.59 15.10
N ALA A 57 1.95 1.03 14.88
CA ALA A 57 0.67 1.69 15.20
C ALA A 57 -0.31 0.69 15.82
N ASP A 58 0.19 -0.26 16.60
CA ASP A 58 -0.58 -1.24 17.36
C ASP A 58 -0.87 -0.79 18.80
N PHE A 59 -0.79 0.51 19.06
CA PHE A 59 -1.06 1.09 20.38
C PHE A 59 -2.57 1.30 20.60
N PRO A 60 -3.06 1.31 21.86
CA PRO A 60 -4.49 1.43 22.15
C PRO A 60 -5.21 2.61 21.47
N HIS A 61 -4.54 3.75 21.29
CA HIS A 61 -5.13 4.93 20.66
C HIS A 61 -5.31 4.80 19.14
N ASN A 62 -4.64 3.85 18.48
CA ASN A 62 -4.73 3.63 17.05
C ASN A 62 -5.97 2.82 16.59
N GLY A 63 -6.73 2.26 17.52
CA GLY A 63 -7.84 1.37 17.19
C GLY A 63 -9.19 1.77 17.78
N VAL A 64 -9.28 2.94 18.42
CA VAL A 64 -10.45 3.34 19.22
C VAL A 64 -11.73 3.35 18.39
N ASP A 65 -11.66 3.85 17.16
CA ASP A 65 -12.79 3.92 16.22
C ASP A 65 -12.80 2.75 15.22
N PHE A 66 -11.83 1.84 15.31
CA PHE A 66 -11.83 0.63 14.49
C PHE A 66 -12.92 -0.34 14.96
N PRO A 67 -13.58 -1.12 14.08
CA PRO A 67 -14.57 -2.12 14.49
C PRO A 67 -14.05 -3.05 15.60
N GLY A 68 -14.69 -2.96 16.77
CA GLY A 68 -14.31 -3.72 17.97
C GLY A 68 -13.26 -3.05 18.86
N GLY A 69 -12.84 -1.81 18.58
CA GLY A 69 -11.95 -1.02 19.44
C GLY A 69 -10.51 -1.56 19.53
N LYS A 70 -10.04 -2.27 18.49
CA LYS A 70 -8.74 -2.96 18.49
C LYS A 70 -7.75 -2.27 17.57
N PRO A 71 -6.51 -2.00 18.03
CA PRO A 71 -5.48 -1.52 17.15
C PRO A 71 -5.01 -2.66 16.23
N THR A 72 -4.81 -2.32 14.96
CA THR A 72 -4.42 -3.30 13.92
C THR A 72 -3.11 -2.91 13.23
N GLY A 73 -2.34 -1.96 13.77
CA GLY A 73 -1.17 -1.41 13.08
C GLY A 73 -1.50 -0.38 11.99
N ARG A 74 -2.75 0.12 11.92
CA ARG A 74 -3.11 1.28 11.08
C ARG A 74 -2.67 2.56 11.78
N PHE A 75 -1.98 3.47 11.06
CA PHE A 75 -1.56 4.78 11.57
C PHE A 75 -2.71 5.80 11.62
N SER A 76 -3.83 5.40 12.20
CA SER A 76 -5.05 6.17 12.42
C SER A 76 -5.66 5.72 13.75
N ASN A 77 -6.78 6.28 14.18
CA ASN A 77 -7.60 5.73 15.26
C ASN A 77 -8.64 4.71 14.75
N GLY A 78 -8.75 4.53 13.43
CA GLY A 78 -9.72 3.65 12.78
C GLY A 78 -9.29 3.27 11.36
N LEU A 79 -10.26 3.23 10.44
CA LEU A 79 -10.00 2.96 9.02
C LEU A 79 -9.14 4.05 8.38
N ILE A 80 -8.35 3.67 7.37
CA ILE A 80 -7.49 4.57 6.58
C ILE A 80 -7.98 4.64 5.13
N GLY A 81 -7.42 5.56 4.32
CA GLY A 81 -7.87 5.83 2.95
C GLY A 81 -7.99 4.58 2.07
N VAL A 82 -7.06 3.64 2.20
CA VAL A 82 -7.08 2.37 1.45
C VAL A 82 -8.27 1.47 1.82
N ASP A 83 -8.78 1.54 3.05
CA ASP A 83 -10.00 0.82 3.44
C ASP A 83 -11.22 1.37 2.71
N PHE A 84 -11.36 2.69 2.66
CA PHE A 84 -12.48 3.34 1.99
C PHE A 84 -12.46 3.10 0.48
N ILE A 85 -11.27 3.06 -0.14
CA ILE A 85 -11.12 2.67 -1.55
C ILE A 85 -11.57 1.22 -1.75
N ALA A 86 -11.19 0.29 -0.86
CA ALA A 86 -11.62 -1.10 -0.94
C ALA A 86 -13.15 -1.23 -0.83
N ILE A 87 -13.76 -0.51 0.11
CA ILE A 87 -15.21 -0.47 0.30
C ILE A 87 -15.91 0.07 -0.94
N ALA A 88 -15.40 1.15 -1.54
CA ALA A 88 -15.92 1.70 -2.78
C ALA A 88 -15.80 0.73 -3.98
N MET A 89 -14.84 -0.20 -3.92
CA MET A 89 -14.67 -1.29 -4.87
C MET A 89 -15.51 -2.53 -4.55
N GLY A 90 -16.31 -2.52 -3.48
CA GLY A 90 -17.23 -3.62 -3.12
C GLY A 90 -16.62 -4.69 -2.20
N PHE A 91 -15.43 -4.47 -1.66
CA PHE A 91 -14.87 -5.30 -0.59
C PHE A 91 -15.42 -4.86 0.77
N SER A 92 -15.31 -5.70 1.80
CA SER A 92 -15.68 -5.31 3.17
C SER A 92 -14.68 -4.32 3.79
N ARG A 93 -13.41 -4.37 3.38
CA ARG A 93 -12.28 -3.56 3.87
C ARG A 93 -11.05 -3.77 2.98
N SER A 94 -9.94 -3.09 3.29
CA SER A 94 -8.66 -3.36 2.62
C SER A 94 -8.24 -4.83 2.75
N PRO A 95 -7.41 -5.34 1.82
CA PRO A 95 -6.73 -6.61 2.00
C PRO A 95 -5.93 -6.67 3.32
N PRO A 96 -5.69 -7.87 3.85
CA PRO A 96 -4.88 -8.05 5.05
C PRO A 96 -3.40 -7.70 4.81
N PRO A 97 -2.63 -7.37 5.86
CA PRO A 97 -1.20 -7.16 5.74
C PRO A 97 -0.52 -8.48 5.33
N TYR A 98 0.38 -8.42 4.34
CA TYR A 98 1.05 -9.57 3.77
C TYR A 98 1.73 -10.43 4.83
N LEU A 99 2.43 -9.80 5.80
CA LEU A 99 3.13 -10.52 6.85
C LEU A 99 2.17 -11.29 7.77
N SER A 100 0.93 -10.84 7.96
CA SER A 100 -0.08 -11.61 8.72
C SER A 100 -0.48 -12.90 8.03
N LEU A 101 -0.42 -12.95 6.70
CA LEU A 101 -0.73 -14.17 5.93
C LEU A 101 0.36 -15.23 6.10
N LEU A 102 1.57 -14.80 6.46
CA LEU A 102 2.72 -15.68 6.74
C LEU A 102 2.85 -15.99 8.23
N ALA A 103 2.25 -15.17 9.10
CA ALA A 103 2.37 -15.24 10.54
C ALA A 103 1.60 -16.42 11.15
N ASN A 104 2.20 -17.60 11.00
CA ASN A 104 2.43 -18.53 12.10
C ASN A 104 3.91 -18.89 11.98
N ALA A 105 4.73 -18.63 13.00
CA ALA A 105 6.12 -19.05 12.98
C ALA A 105 6.16 -20.55 12.69
N ALA A 106 6.53 -20.91 11.47
CA ALA A 106 6.53 -22.28 11.03
C ALA A 106 7.66 -22.96 11.79
N ASN A 107 7.31 -23.80 12.75
CA ASN A 107 8.29 -24.61 13.48
C ASN A 107 8.77 -25.80 12.62
N SER A 108 8.27 -25.90 11.38
CA SER A 108 8.60 -26.94 10.41
C SER A 108 8.36 -26.49 8.95
N SER A 109 9.02 -27.16 8.00
CA SER A 109 8.84 -26.92 6.56
C SER A 109 7.41 -27.20 6.05
N SER A 110 6.69 -28.10 6.71
CA SER A 110 5.29 -28.42 6.38
C SER A 110 4.33 -27.30 6.78
N GLU A 111 4.55 -26.66 7.93
CA GLU A 111 3.79 -25.49 8.35
C GLU A 111 4.04 -24.28 7.46
N MET A 112 5.29 -24.07 7.04
CA MET A 112 5.64 -23.01 6.09
C MET A 112 4.92 -23.19 4.76
N THR A 113 4.89 -24.42 4.24
CA THR A 113 4.17 -24.75 3.00
C THR A 113 2.67 -24.48 3.13
N ARG A 114 2.09 -24.81 4.29
CA ARG A 114 0.66 -24.58 4.59
C ARG A 114 0.35 -23.09 4.67
N ASN A 115 1.13 -22.30 5.41
CA ASN A 115 0.93 -20.86 5.54
C ASN A 115 1.01 -20.18 4.17
N MET A 116 2.01 -20.53 3.37
CA MET A 116 2.15 -19.97 2.02
C MET A 116 0.98 -20.36 1.09
N THR A 117 0.38 -21.54 1.31
CA THR A 117 -0.84 -21.95 0.58
C THR A 117 -2.04 -21.10 0.97
N MET A 118 -2.22 -20.84 2.26
CA MET A 118 -3.30 -19.99 2.76
C MET A 118 -3.10 -18.53 2.30
N ALA A 119 -1.87 -18.03 2.33
CA ALA A 119 -1.52 -16.70 1.84
C ALA A 119 -1.85 -16.54 0.35
N ALA A 120 -1.44 -17.50 -0.48
CA ALA A 120 -1.75 -17.49 -1.91
C ALA A 120 -3.27 -17.54 -2.18
N ALA A 121 -4.03 -18.35 -1.43
CA ALA A 121 -5.48 -18.42 -1.57
C ALA A 121 -6.17 -17.11 -1.17
N ALA A 122 -5.79 -16.53 -0.02
CA ALA A 122 -6.32 -15.25 0.44
C ALA A 122 -5.99 -14.09 -0.53
N ALA A 123 -4.76 -14.08 -1.04
CA ALA A 123 -4.30 -13.09 -2.01
C ALA A 123 -4.95 -13.24 -3.38
N TYR A 124 -5.32 -14.46 -3.79
CA TYR A 124 -6.11 -14.69 -4.99
C TYR A 124 -7.55 -14.19 -4.82
N ALA A 125 -8.11 -14.32 -3.62
CA ALA A 125 -9.48 -13.96 -3.29
C ALA A 125 -9.73 -12.46 -3.20
N THR A 126 -8.84 -11.72 -2.52
CA THR A 126 -9.04 -10.28 -2.24
C THR A 126 -7.79 -9.43 -2.42
N GLY A 127 -6.63 -10.06 -2.62
CA GLY A 127 -5.34 -9.40 -2.70
C GLY A 127 -4.60 -9.35 -1.37
N ALA A 128 -3.57 -8.52 -1.29
CA ALA A 128 -2.72 -8.37 -0.11
C ALA A 128 -2.20 -6.93 0.00
N ASN A 129 -1.90 -6.51 1.22
CA ASN A 129 -1.31 -5.21 1.49
C ASN A 129 0.15 -5.36 1.91
N PHE A 130 1.06 -4.76 1.15
CA PHE A 130 2.50 -4.78 1.35
C PHE A 130 3.03 -3.48 1.95
N ALA A 131 2.20 -2.44 2.10
CA ALA A 131 2.61 -1.15 2.63
C ALA A 131 3.20 -1.26 4.03
N SER A 132 4.16 -0.39 4.34
CA SER A 132 4.96 -0.43 5.57
C SER A 132 5.17 0.96 6.12
N GLY A 133 4.74 1.20 7.36
CA GLY A 133 4.93 2.47 8.05
C GLY A 133 6.37 2.97 8.00
N GLY A 134 6.57 4.21 7.56
CA GLY A 134 7.89 4.85 7.44
C GLY A 134 8.67 4.51 6.16
N SER A 135 8.13 3.68 5.26
CA SER A 135 8.72 3.42 3.95
C SER A 135 8.62 4.64 3.01
N GLY A 136 9.53 4.73 2.05
CA GLY A 136 9.51 5.72 0.97
C GLY A 136 9.51 5.06 -0.41
N LEU A 137 9.56 5.86 -1.47
CA LEU A 137 9.85 5.37 -2.82
C LEU A 137 11.32 4.95 -2.95
N LEU A 138 12.21 5.69 -2.29
CA LEU A 138 13.63 5.40 -2.18
C LEU A 138 13.86 4.37 -1.07
N ASP A 139 14.65 3.34 -1.36
CA ASP A 139 14.98 2.31 -0.36
C ASP A 139 15.83 2.84 0.80
N SER A 140 16.45 4.02 0.63
CA SER A 140 17.17 4.73 1.68
C SER A 140 16.27 5.41 2.70
N THR A 141 14.96 5.50 2.45
CA THR A 141 14.01 6.19 3.33
C THR A 141 13.48 5.26 4.41
N GLY A 142 13.55 5.72 5.65
CA GLY A 142 13.14 4.96 6.83
C GLY A 142 14.04 3.75 7.13
N SER A 143 13.55 2.86 7.99
CA SER A 143 14.24 1.63 8.38
C SER A 143 13.24 0.50 8.58
N THR A 144 12.35 0.34 7.61
CA THR A 144 11.26 -0.66 7.59
C THR A 144 11.26 -1.41 6.25
N ILE A 145 10.14 -2.01 5.83
CA ILE A 145 10.07 -2.72 4.55
C ILE A 145 10.14 -1.68 3.41
N SER A 146 11.24 -1.69 2.68
CA SER A 146 11.50 -0.75 1.57
C SER A 146 10.54 -1.00 0.40
N MET A 147 10.31 -0.02 -0.48
CA MET A 147 9.42 -0.23 -1.63
C MET A 147 9.89 -1.39 -2.52
N THR A 148 11.19 -1.56 -2.74
CA THR A 148 11.72 -2.74 -3.44
C THR A 148 11.32 -4.04 -2.75
N GLN A 149 11.47 -4.13 -1.43
CA GLN A 149 11.07 -5.32 -0.66
C GLN A 149 9.55 -5.58 -0.74
N GLN A 150 8.73 -4.54 -0.76
CA GLN A 150 7.27 -4.69 -0.94
C GLN A 150 6.94 -5.31 -2.31
N ILE A 151 7.66 -4.91 -3.37
CA ILE A 151 7.51 -5.46 -4.72
C ILE A 151 8.05 -6.90 -4.78
N GLU A 152 9.15 -7.20 -4.10
CA GLU A 152 9.68 -8.56 -3.96
C GLU A 152 8.68 -9.49 -3.28
N TYR A 153 8.07 -9.06 -2.17
CA TYR A 153 6.99 -9.80 -1.50
C TYR A 153 5.80 -10.06 -2.42
N PHE A 154 5.43 -9.09 -3.25
CA PHE A 154 4.40 -9.32 -4.26
C PHE A 154 4.84 -10.32 -5.33
N SER A 155 6.08 -10.24 -5.81
CA SER A 155 6.64 -11.18 -6.78
C SER A 155 6.61 -12.61 -6.25
N ASP A 156 7.09 -12.81 -5.01
CA ASP A 156 7.05 -14.11 -4.33
C ASP A 156 5.61 -14.62 -4.21
N LEU A 157 4.69 -13.78 -3.74
CA LEU A 157 3.28 -14.15 -3.59
C LEU A 157 2.66 -14.54 -4.93
N LYS A 158 2.96 -13.80 -6.01
CA LYS A 158 2.51 -14.11 -7.37
C LYS A 158 3.00 -15.48 -7.82
N ASP A 159 4.26 -15.80 -7.57
CA ASP A 159 4.83 -17.08 -7.99
C ASP A 159 4.19 -18.22 -7.18
N GLN A 160 3.96 -18.02 -5.89
CA GLN A 160 3.25 -18.98 -5.03
C GLN A 160 1.80 -19.19 -5.45
N MET A 161 1.09 -18.13 -5.88
CA MET A 161 -0.24 -18.25 -6.51
C MET A 161 -0.17 -19.05 -7.81
N SER A 162 0.84 -18.79 -8.65
CA SER A 162 1.00 -19.42 -9.96
C SER A 162 1.31 -20.90 -9.87
N THR A 163 2.13 -21.32 -8.90
CA THR A 163 2.45 -22.73 -8.63
C THR A 163 1.24 -23.53 -8.16
N ARG A 164 0.34 -22.92 -7.37
CA ARG A 164 -0.80 -23.62 -6.74
C ARG A 164 -2.06 -23.62 -7.58
N LEU A 165 -2.23 -22.60 -8.41
CA LEU A 165 -3.38 -22.44 -9.29
C LEU A 165 -2.91 -22.69 -10.73
N SER A 166 -2.88 -21.66 -11.56
CA SER A 166 -2.21 -21.70 -12.85
C SER A 166 -1.76 -20.29 -13.24
N ALA A 167 -0.65 -20.20 -13.98
CA ALA A 167 -0.11 -18.93 -14.46
C ALA A 167 -1.15 -18.13 -15.27
N GLY A 168 -1.96 -18.80 -16.10
CA GLY A 168 -3.01 -18.15 -16.88
C GLY A 168 -4.12 -17.54 -16.01
N ARG A 169 -4.55 -18.23 -14.95
CA ARG A 169 -5.54 -17.71 -14.01
C ARG A 169 -5.02 -16.54 -13.20
N VAL A 170 -3.77 -16.60 -12.76
CA VAL A 170 -3.12 -15.50 -12.02
C VAL A 170 -2.94 -14.29 -12.93
N SER A 171 -2.47 -14.47 -14.17
CA SER A 171 -2.35 -13.37 -15.14
C SER A 171 -3.70 -12.68 -15.42
N ALA A 172 -4.76 -13.47 -15.59
CA ALA A 172 -6.12 -12.95 -15.78
C ALA A 172 -6.67 -12.21 -14.53
N LEU A 173 -6.29 -12.65 -13.33
CA LEU A 173 -6.59 -11.96 -12.09
C LEU A 173 -5.87 -10.60 -12.04
N LEU A 174 -4.54 -10.61 -12.09
CA LEU A 174 -3.69 -9.43 -11.90
C LEU A 174 -4.00 -8.31 -12.92
N SER A 175 -4.23 -8.67 -14.18
CA SER A 175 -4.59 -7.70 -15.24
C SER A 175 -5.94 -7.00 -15.01
N LYS A 176 -6.81 -7.58 -14.17
CA LYS A 176 -8.13 -7.02 -13.83
C LYS A 176 -8.17 -6.37 -12.45
N SER A 177 -7.26 -6.74 -11.55
CA SER A 177 -7.08 -6.17 -10.20
C SER A 177 -6.53 -4.75 -10.24
N ILE A 178 -6.62 -4.06 -9.11
CA ILE A 178 -6.01 -2.73 -8.91
C ILE A 178 -4.74 -2.83 -8.07
N PHE A 179 -3.77 -1.99 -8.41
CA PHE A 179 -2.49 -1.83 -7.73
C PHE A 179 -2.45 -0.42 -7.16
N LEU A 180 -2.60 -0.31 -5.85
CA LEU A 180 -2.64 0.97 -5.14
C LEU A 180 -1.25 1.31 -4.61
N ILE A 181 -0.76 2.51 -4.92
CA ILE A 181 0.52 3.01 -4.41
C ILE A 181 0.29 4.33 -3.65
N SER A 182 0.76 4.39 -2.41
CA SER A 182 0.72 5.60 -1.56
C SER A 182 2.08 5.79 -0.88
N ALA A 183 2.97 6.56 -1.51
CA ALA A 183 4.34 6.77 -1.04
C ALA A 183 4.90 8.10 -1.56
N GLY A 184 6.00 8.56 -0.98
CA GLY A 184 6.73 9.77 -1.37
C GLY A 184 6.79 10.86 -0.29
N ALA A 185 5.89 10.80 0.70
CA ALA A 185 5.86 11.78 1.78
C ALA A 185 7.07 11.64 2.70
N ASN A 186 7.45 10.41 3.06
CA ASN A 186 8.62 10.16 3.91
C ASN A 186 9.93 10.56 3.20
N ASP A 187 10.06 10.33 1.89
CA ASP A 187 11.23 10.75 1.12
C ASP A 187 11.39 12.28 1.14
N ALA A 188 10.29 13.00 0.92
CA ALA A 188 10.27 14.46 0.96
C ALA A 188 10.54 15.00 2.37
N PHE A 189 10.04 14.34 3.42
CA PHE A 189 10.41 14.66 4.80
C PHE A 189 11.89 14.46 5.04
N ASP A 190 12.45 13.28 4.73
CA ASP A 190 13.85 12.97 4.97
C ASP A 190 14.78 13.94 4.25
N PHE A 191 14.50 14.23 2.98
CA PHE A 191 15.25 15.23 2.20
C PHE A 191 15.21 16.62 2.85
N PHE A 192 14.02 17.09 3.24
CA PHE A 192 13.87 18.41 3.84
C PHE A 192 14.43 18.51 5.25
N LEU A 193 14.36 17.43 6.04
CA LEU A 193 14.92 17.40 7.39
C LEU A 193 16.45 17.40 7.38
N GLN A 194 17.07 16.82 6.36
CA GLN A 194 18.53 16.86 6.15
C GLN A 194 19.00 18.25 5.69
N ASN A 195 18.23 18.91 4.83
CA ASN A 195 18.51 20.28 4.39
C ASN A 195 17.22 21.12 4.38
N ARG A 196 17.05 21.95 5.41
CA ARG A 196 15.84 22.78 5.61
C ARG A 196 15.71 23.95 4.62
N SER A 197 16.77 24.25 3.87
CA SER A 197 16.81 25.31 2.86
C SER A 197 17.52 24.81 1.60
N PRO A 198 17.00 23.77 0.93
CA PRO A 198 17.64 23.22 -0.25
C PRO A 198 17.56 24.21 -1.41
N ASP A 199 18.65 24.35 -2.15
CA ASP A 199 18.65 25.16 -3.36
C ASP A 199 17.91 24.45 -4.51
N SER A 200 17.70 25.16 -5.62
CA SER A 200 16.99 24.63 -6.78
C SER A 200 17.66 23.40 -7.38
N THR A 201 18.98 23.30 -7.33
CA THR A 201 19.74 22.18 -7.88
C THR A 201 19.50 20.92 -7.05
N ALA A 202 19.58 21.03 -5.72
CA ALA A 202 19.30 19.92 -4.81
C ALA A 202 17.84 19.44 -4.94
N ILE A 203 16.87 20.36 -5.03
CA ILE A 203 15.46 20.03 -5.26
C ILE A 203 15.28 19.29 -6.59
N GLN A 204 15.92 19.75 -7.65
CA GLN A 204 15.84 19.13 -8.97
C GLN A 204 16.41 17.71 -8.95
N GLN A 205 17.63 17.53 -8.44
CA GLN A 205 18.28 16.21 -8.35
C GLN A 205 17.47 15.21 -7.54
N PHE A 206 16.94 15.65 -6.40
CA PHE A 206 16.06 14.82 -5.56
C PHE A 206 14.77 14.44 -6.31
N SER A 207 14.13 15.39 -6.98
CA SER A 207 12.89 15.14 -7.72
C SER A 207 13.12 14.20 -8.90
N GLU A 208 14.21 14.36 -9.65
CA GLU A 208 14.59 13.47 -10.75
C GLU A 208 14.85 12.04 -10.26
N ALA A 209 15.58 11.89 -9.15
CA ALA A 209 15.80 10.58 -8.53
C ALA A 209 14.48 9.93 -8.10
N MET A 210 13.61 10.67 -7.42
CA MET A 210 12.29 10.20 -6.99
C MET A 210 11.43 9.71 -8.16
N ILE A 211 11.32 10.51 -9.23
CA ILE A 211 10.52 10.15 -10.40
C ILE A 211 11.13 8.98 -11.16
N SER A 212 12.46 8.91 -11.28
CA SER A 212 13.15 7.79 -11.92
C SER A 212 12.96 6.47 -11.15
N THR A 213 13.05 6.51 -9.82
CA THR A 213 12.79 5.34 -8.98
C THR A 213 11.32 4.91 -9.08
N TYR A 214 10.38 5.86 -9.09
CA TYR A 214 8.96 5.54 -9.25
C TYR A 214 8.66 4.91 -10.63
N ASP A 215 9.26 5.41 -11.70
CA ASP A 215 9.18 4.81 -13.04
C ASP A 215 9.61 3.33 -13.02
N SER A 216 10.75 3.04 -12.39
CA SER A 216 11.29 1.69 -12.28
C SER A 216 10.38 0.76 -11.48
N HIS A 217 9.84 1.22 -10.35
CA HIS A 217 8.90 0.45 -9.53
C HIS A 217 7.60 0.13 -10.29
N VAL A 218 7.02 1.10 -11.00
CA VAL A 218 5.80 0.90 -11.78
C VAL A 218 6.03 -0.04 -12.96
N LYS A 219 7.16 0.11 -13.68
CA LYS A 219 7.55 -0.81 -14.76
C LYS A 219 7.75 -2.24 -14.25
N THR A 220 8.35 -2.39 -13.07
CA THR A 220 8.51 -3.70 -12.43
C THR A 220 7.16 -4.33 -12.10
N LEU A 221 6.25 -3.59 -11.46
CA LEU A 221 4.89 -4.07 -11.18
C LEU A 221 4.12 -4.41 -12.47
N TYR A 222 4.27 -3.60 -13.51
CA TYR A 222 3.67 -3.86 -14.82
C TYR A 222 4.18 -5.17 -15.44
N ASN A 223 5.49 -5.42 -15.36
CA ASN A 223 6.11 -6.66 -15.81
C ASN A 223 5.65 -7.88 -14.99
N LEU A 224 5.32 -7.67 -13.71
CA LEU A 224 4.71 -8.69 -12.85
C LEU A 224 3.22 -8.91 -13.13
N GLY A 225 2.59 -8.14 -14.02
CA GLY A 225 1.21 -8.35 -14.49
C GLY A 225 0.22 -7.26 -14.09
N ALA A 226 0.66 -6.21 -13.39
CA ALA A 226 -0.19 -5.07 -13.07
C ALA A 226 -0.63 -4.33 -14.33
N ARG A 227 -1.92 -3.96 -14.41
CA ARG A 227 -2.45 -3.16 -15.51
C ARG A 227 -3.30 -1.97 -15.05
N LYS A 228 -3.81 -1.97 -13.83
CA LYS A 228 -4.63 -0.86 -13.31
C LYS A 228 -3.98 -0.29 -12.05
N PHE A 229 -3.51 0.94 -12.13
CA PHE A 229 -2.84 1.62 -11.03
C PHE A 229 -3.75 2.67 -10.38
N VAL A 230 -3.73 2.74 -9.06
CA VAL A 230 -4.37 3.81 -8.28
C VAL A 230 -3.27 4.46 -7.46
N VAL A 231 -2.98 5.72 -7.71
CA VAL A 231 -1.92 6.45 -7.05
C VAL A 231 -2.53 7.46 -6.09
N ILE A 232 -2.09 7.44 -4.83
CA ILE A 232 -2.36 8.52 -3.88
C ILE A 232 -1.10 9.38 -3.87
N ASN A 233 -1.21 10.62 -4.33
CA ASN A 233 -0.06 11.51 -4.43
C ASN A 233 0.34 12.09 -3.06
N VAL A 234 1.45 12.82 -3.01
CA VAL A 234 2.00 13.38 -1.77
C VAL A 234 1.04 14.45 -1.21
N PRO A 235 0.58 14.35 0.05
CA PRO A 235 -0.33 15.34 0.63
C PRO A 235 0.37 16.68 0.93
N LEU A 236 -0.38 17.64 1.49
CA LEU A 236 0.15 18.93 1.93
C LEU A 236 1.02 18.79 3.20
N ILE A 237 2.17 18.14 3.05
CA ILE A 237 3.02 17.64 4.15
C ILE A 237 3.66 18.75 5.00
N GLY A 238 3.86 19.95 4.45
CA GLY A 238 4.32 21.11 5.23
C GLY A 238 3.32 21.58 6.28
N CYS A 239 2.06 21.16 6.19
CA CYS A 239 1.01 21.45 7.16
C CYS A 239 0.83 20.35 8.22
N CYS A 240 1.64 19.28 8.20
CA CYS A 240 1.57 18.24 9.21
C CYS A 240 1.82 18.81 10.63
N PRO A 241 1.05 18.38 11.66
CA PRO A 241 1.19 18.92 13.01
C PRO A 241 2.61 18.89 13.58
N TYR A 242 3.36 17.82 13.31
CA TYR A 242 4.76 17.70 13.72
C TYR A 242 5.62 18.88 13.24
N LEU A 243 5.55 19.25 11.96
CA LEU A 243 6.31 20.38 11.42
C LEU A 243 5.78 21.73 11.91
N ARG A 244 4.46 21.89 11.99
CA ARG A 244 3.86 23.12 12.51
C ARG A 244 4.23 23.38 13.97
N SER A 245 4.35 22.33 14.78
CA SER A 245 4.78 22.43 16.17
C SER A 245 6.24 22.91 16.33
N GLN A 246 7.08 22.71 15.30
CA GLN A 246 8.46 23.18 15.26
C GLN A 246 8.58 24.60 14.67
N ASN A 247 7.52 25.11 14.04
CA ASN A 247 7.49 26.45 13.49
C ASN A 247 6.96 27.43 14.55
N PRO A 248 7.74 28.46 14.96
CA PRO A 248 7.30 29.42 15.98
C PRO A 248 5.98 30.15 15.65
N THR A 249 5.64 30.29 14.36
CA THR A 249 4.38 30.91 13.95
C THR A 249 3.20 29.93 13.93
N GLY A 250 3.45 28.62 14.04
CA GLY A 250 2.44 27.57 13.85
C GLY A 250 1.95 27.42 12.41
N GLU A 251 2.53 28.16 11.46
CA GLU A 251 2.18 28.12 10.04
C GLU A 251 2.75 26.88 9.35
N CYS A 252 2.18 26.55 8.20
CA CYS A 252 2.74 25.50 7.34
C CYS A 252 4.12 25.86 6.83
N VAL A 253 4.96 24.84 6.60
CA VAL A 253 6.27 24.99 5.98
C VAL A 253 6.12 25.04 4.46
N GLU A 254 5.99 26.24 3.92
CA GLU A 254 5.64 26.44 2.51
C GLU A 254 6.67 25.88 1.50
N PRO A 255 8.00 25.99 1.72
CA PRO A 255 8.97 25.33 0.84
C PRO A 255 8.75 23.82 0.69
N LEU A 256 8.33 23.15 1.76
CA LEU A 256 8.03 21.72 1.71
C LEU A 256 6.71 21.42 0.99
N ASN A 257 5.70 22.29 1.12
CA ASN A 257 4.47 22.19 0.31
C ASN A 257 4.75 22.39 -1.18
N GLN A 258 5.66 23.30 -1.53
CA GLN A 258 6.09 23.51 -2.92
C GLN A 258 6.83 22.28 -3.46
N LEU A 259 7.72 21.68 -2.66
CA LEU A 259 8.37 20.42 -3.02
C LEU A 259 7.35 19.30 -3.28
N ALA A 260 6.39 19.11 -2.37
CA ALA A 260 5.32 18.13 -2.53
C ALA A 260 4.50 18.35 -3.81
N LYS A 261 4.18 19.62 -4.12
CA LYS A 261 3.49 19.98 -5.36
C LYS A 261 4.33 19.62 -6.59
N SER A 262 5.62 19.96 -6.61
CA SER A 262 6.52 19.64 -7.73
C SER A 262 6.66 18.13 -7.94
N LEU A 263 6.78 17.35 -6.86
CA LEU A 263 6.76 15.89 -6.95
C LEU A 263 5.44 15.37 -7.54
N ASN A 264 4.30 15.93 -7.12
CA ASN A 264 3.00 15.55 -7.65
C ASN A 264 2.82 15.89 -9.14
N ASP A 265 3.36 17.03 -9.59
CA ASP A 265 3.42 17.39 -11.01
C ASP A 265 4.26 16.35 -11.78
N GLY A 266 5.43 15.96 -11.26
CA GLY A 266 6.26 14.90 -11.85
C GLY A 266 5.58 13.53 -11.88
N ILE A 267 4.85 13.13 -10.82
CA ILE A 267 4.10 11.87 -10.77
C ILE A 267 2.99 11.87 -11.83
N ARG A 268 2.28 12.99 -12.01
CA ARG A 268 1.26 13.11 -13.06
C ARG A 268 1.87 12.90 -14.44
N ASP A 269 2.99 13.57 -14.72
CA ASP A 269 3.65 13.52 -16.03
C ASP A 269 4.23 12.12 -16.28
N LEU A 270 4.82 11.49 -15.25
CA LEU A 270 5.29 10.10 -15.30
C LEU A 270 4.16 9.14 -15.69
N PHE A 271 3.04 9.15 -14.97
CA PHE A 271 1.94 8.21 -15.24
C PHE A 271 1.28 8.47 -16.60
N SER A 272 1.24 9.73 -17.05
CA SER A 272 0.82 10.07 -18.42
C SER A 272 1.73 9.41 -19.45
N ASN A 273 3.05 9.55 -19.32
CA ASN A 273 4.02 8.94 -20.24
C ASN A 273 3.93 7.41 -20.22
N LEU A 274 3.97 6.82 -19.03
CA LEU A 274 3.85 5.38 -18.81
C LEU A 274 2.59 4.79 -19.46
N SER A 275 1.45 5.50 -19.39
CA SER A 275 0.21 5.02 -20.00
C SER A 275 0.24 4.99 -21.53
N SER A 276 1.08 5.82 -22.15
CA SER A 276 1.28 5.82 -23.60
C SER A 276 2.27 4.74 -24.05
N GLU A 277 3.25 4.42 -23.21
CA GLU A 277 4.26 3.38 -23.46
C GLU A 277 3.75 1.96 -23.17
N MET A 278 2.92 1.78 -22.14
CA MET A 278 2.57 0.47 -21.59
C MET A 278 1.15 0.05 -21.96
N HIS A 279 1.05 -0.74 -23.03
CA HIS A 279 -0.23 -1.17 -23.61
C HIS A 279 -1.20 -1.79 -22.59
N GLY A 280 -2.41 -1.25 -22.52
CA GLY A 280 -3.47 -1.72 -21.63
C GLY A 280 -3.32 -1.25 -20.18
N MET A 281 -2.30 -0.45 -19.86
CA MET A 281 -2.22 0.25 -18.60
C MET A 281 -3.38 1.24 -18.48
N LYS A 282 -4.00 1.28 -17.30
CA LYS A 282 -4.93 2.32 -16.87
C LYS A 282 -4.46 2.84 -15.53
N TYR A 283 -4.66 4.12 -15.28
CA TYR A 283 -4.32 4.70 -14.00
C TYR A 283 -5.32 5.75 -13.55
N SER A 284 -5.33 6.02 -12.25
CA SER A 284 -6.00 7.17 -11.64
C SER A 284 -5.10 7.72 -10.55
N ILE A 285 -5.06 9.04 -10.40
CA ILE A 285 -4.32 9.73 -9.35
C ILE A 285 -5.32 10.43 -8.45
N ALA A 286 -5.40 9.98 -7.19
CA ALA A 286 -6.12 10.65 -6.13
C ALA A 286 -5.22 11.77 -5.56
N SER A 287 -5.70 13.01 -5.63
CA SER A 287 -4.95 14.16 -5.12
C SER A 287 -5.16 14.33 -3.62
N ALA A 288 -4.28 13.73 -2.82
CA ALA A 288 -4.24 13.94 -1.38
C ALA A 288 -3.85 15.39 -1.04
N TYR A 289 -3.00 16.02 -1.87
CA TYR A 289 -2.61 17.43 -1.73
C TYR A 289 -3.84 18.35 -1.74
N GLU A 290 -4.66 18.25 -2.80
CA GLU A 290 -5.84 19.10 -2.95
C GLU A 290 -6.93 18.79 -1.92
N LEU A 291 -7.07 17.51 -1.55
CA LEU A 291 -7.98 17.10 -0.48
C LEU A 291 -7.60 17.80 0.84
N VAL A 292 -6.36 17.66 1.30
CA VAL A 292 -5.91 18.25 2.56
C VAL A 292 -5.95 19.78 2.51
N SER A 293 -5.51 20.39 1.40
CA SER A 293 -5.59 21.85 1.16
C SER A 293 -7.02 22.36 1.28
N SER A 294 -7.98 21.65 0.68
CA SER A 294 -9.40 22.00 0.73
C SER A 294 -9.99 21.87 2.12
N LEU A 295 -9.63 20.81 2.86
CA LEU A 295 -10.07 20.59 4.23
C LEU A 295 -9.56 21.67 5.19
N ILE A 296 -8.30 22.09 5.04
CA ILE A 296 -7.72 23.18 5.85
C ILE A 296 -8.40 24.51 5.54
N LYS A 297 -8.67 24.81 4.27
CA LYS A 297 -9.35 26.06 3.86
C LYS A 297 -10.83 26.09 4.21
N LYS A 298 -11.49 24.93 4.28
CA LYS A 298 -12.93 24.78 4.51
C LYS A 298 -13.23 23.69 5.54
N PRO A 299 -12.83 23.86 6.81
CA PRO A 299 -12.95 22.81 7.83
C PRO A 299 -14.42 22.40 8.09
N HIS A 300 -15.36 23.34 7.98
CA HIS A 300 -16.78 23.06 8.19
C HIS A 300 -17.43 22.22 7.07
N ALA A 301 -16.81 22.16 5.88
CA ALA A 301 -17.33 21.36 4.77
C ALA A 301 -17.15 19.85 4.99
N ALA A 302 -16.32 19.45 5.95
CA ALA A 302 -16.00 18.05 6.24
C ALA A 302 -16.55 17.54 7.59
N VAL A 303 -17.37 18.33 8.27
CA VAL A 303 -17.89 18.01 9.62
C VAL A 303 -16.73 17.64 10.57
N PHE A 304 -15.68 18.48 10.62
CA PHE A 304 -14.83 18.49 11.81
C PHE A 304 -15.65 19.10 12.95
N LEU A 305 -16.33 18.25 13.72
CA LEU A 305 -16.90 18.67 14.99
C LEU A 305 -15.72 19.01 15.89
N GLN A 306 -15.45 20.31 16.07
CA GLN A 306 -14.73 20.76 17.26
C GLN A 306 -15.47 20.16 18.46
N ARG A 307 -14.82 19.24 19.16
CA ARG A 307 -15.18 18.91 20.54
C ARG A 307 -14.32 19.77 21.45
#